data_AF-A0A9P8UPT9-F1
#
_entry.id   AF-A0A9P8UPT9-F1
#
_cell.length_a   1.000
_cell.length_b   1.000
_cell.length_c   1.000
_cell.angle_alpha   90.00
_cell.angle_beta   90.00
_cell.angle_gamma   90.00
#
_symmetry.space_group_name_H-M   'P 1'
#
loop_
_entity.id
_entity.type
_entity.pdbx_description
1 polymer ?
#
loop_
_entity_poly.entity_id
_entity_poly.type
_entity_poly.pdbx_seq_one_letter_code
_entity_poly.pdbx_strand_id
1 'polypeptide(L)'
;MDQGQEGQPQWHEEAAGLPSHYSPRSRALGHHEGAAPSAAQLQRDKLSLSALGSLNERPRSSTASSTHSDDQTPLPSLLSPQFTPPATPGTATPSTEQPRSVPVDSSLPSGGAGVKRPRLLETLPDVQCIVRARIPTVNGTEMFLHLYTNNVDNKEHLAIVFGNNIRSKSLDAPREGETEMDRMVRGAYTGRLYPGRTKSGMVGSTTGPAEPEAPNGPPLVRIHSECYTGETAWSARCDCGEQLDEAARLMALPSQVNNGGIIIYLRQEGRGIGLGEKLKAYNLQDMGSDTVEANLLLKHPADARSYGLATAMLLDLGQEEVRLLTNNPDKIRAVEGPNREVRVKERVAMVPLSWKGKGGFRSQEVEGYLKTKIEKMGHMLDMGGLPPTA
;
A
#
# COMPACT_ATOMS: atom_id res chain seq x y z
N MET A 1 -33.28 -25.36 -45.73
CA MET A 1 -32.85 -26.49 -44.90
C MET A 1 -31.63 -27.05 -45.62
N ASP A 2 -30.41 -26.98 -45.14
CA ASP A 2 -29.86 -26.79 -43.80
C ASP A 2 -28.42 -26.26 -43.94
N GLN A 3 -27.91 -25.62 -42.90
CA GLN A 3 -26.68 -24.82 -42.89
C GLN A 3 -25.41 -25.68 -42.72
N GLY A 4 -24.35 -25.39 -43.48
CA GLY A 4 -23.00 -25.87 -43.22
C GLY A 4 -22.22 -24.82 -42.42
N GLN A 5 -21.98 -25.08 -41.14
CA GLN A 5 -21.13 -24.26 -40.27
C GLN A 5 -19.65 -24.57 -40.50
N GLU A 6 -18.88 -23.53 -40.83
CA GLU A 6 -17.42 -23.51 -40.77
C GLU A 6 -16.96 -23.57 -39.30
N GLY A 7 -16.06 -24.50 -38.99
CA GLY A 7 -15.50 -24.72 -37.66
C GLY A 7 -14.57 -23.59 -37.22
N GLN A 8 -14.83 -23.07 -36.02
CA GLN A 8 -13.92 -22.18 -35.29
C GLN A 8 -12.69 -22.96 -34.78
N PRO A 9 -11.48 -22.34 -34.72
CA PRO A 9 -10.33 -22.99 -34.09
C PRO A 9 -10.49 -23.00 -32.56
N GLN A 10 -10.51 -24.19 -31.98
CA GLN A 10 -10.52 -24.45 -30.53
C GLN A 10 -9.22 -23.94 -29.88
N TRP A 11 -9.35 -22.96 -28.98
CA TRP A 11 -8.27 -22.43 -28.14
C TRP A 11 -8.17 -23.14 -26.78
N HIS A 12 -8.24 -24.47 -26.75
CA HIS A 12 -8.17 -25.20 -25.49
C HIS A 12 -7.43 -26.52 -25.67
N GLU A 13 -6.11 -26.52 -25.44
CA GLU A 13 -5.35 -27.63 -24.82
C GLU A 13 -3.83 -27.37 -24.82
N GLU A 14 -3.36 -26.31 -24.14
CA GLU A 14 -1.90 -26.17 -23.89
C GLU A 14 -1.55 -25.46 -22.57
N ALA A 15 -2.46 -25.48 -21.59
CA ALA A 15 -2.25 -24.87 -20.27
C ALA A 15 -2.23 -25.87 -19.11
N ALA A 16 -2.47 -27.16 -19.37
CA ALA A 16 -2.46 -28.20 -18.34
C ALA A 16 -1.05 -28.80 -18.21
N GLY A 17 -0.16 -28.11 -17.49
CA GLY A 17 1.18 -28.63 -17.16
C GLY A 17 2.28 -27.59 -16.94
N LEU A 18 1.98 -26.30 -17.05
CA LEU A 18 2.98 -25.25 -16.88
C LEU A 18 3.11 -24.83 -15.41
N PRO A 19 4.34 -24.61 -14.90
CA PRO A 19 4.55 -24.12 -13.53
C PRO A 19 3.84 -22.78 -13.30
N SER A 20 3.47 -22.47 -12.05
CA SER A 20 2.79 -21.22 -11.65
C SER A 20 3.56 -19.93 -11.98
N HIS A 21 4.80 -20.03 -12.47
CA HIS A 21 5.69 -18.92 -12.79
C HIS A 21 5.83 -18.67 -14.30
N TYR A 22 5.16 -19.47 -15.15
CA TYR A 22 5.27 -19.34 -16.60
C TYR A 22 4.44 -18.16 -17.11
N SER A 23 5.11 -17.11 -17.61
CA SER A 23 4.46 -16.06 -18.40
C SER A 23 4.57 -16.40 -19.89
N PRO A 24 3.47 -16.47 -20.65
CA PRO A 24 3.53 -16.74 -22.08
C PRO A 24 4.29 -15.62 -22.81
N ARG A 25 5.18 -16.01 -23.73
CA ARG A 25 5.91 -15.06 -24.58
C ARG A 25 4.93 -14.36 -25.52
N SER A 26 4.73 -13.06 -25.35
CA SER A 26 4.06 -12.25 -26.38
C SER A 26 4.98 -12.14 -27.59
N ARG A 27 4.59 -12.75 -28.71
CA ARG A 27 5.28 -12.57 -30.00
C ARG A 27 4.97 -11.16 -30.51
N ALA A 28 6.00 -10.34 -30.73
CA ALA A 28 5.84 -9.05 -31.38
C ALA A 28 5.34 -9.27 -32.82
N LEU A 29 4.26 -8.57 -33.20
CA LEU A 29 3.80 -8.52 -34.58
C LEU A 29 4.85 -7.77 -35.39
N GLY A 30 5.48 -8.47 -36.33
CA GLY A 30 6.50 -7.89 -37.22
C GLY A 30 5.89 -6.84 -38.14
N HIS A 31 6.67 -5.79 -38.40
CA HIS A 31 6.42 -4.81 -39.45
C HIS A 31 6.27 -5.52 -40.81
N HIS A 32 5.12 -5.35 -41.46
CA HIS A 32 4.96 -5.58 -42.89
C HIS A 32 4.95 -4.22 -43.59
N GLU A 33 6.05 -3.90 -44.28
CA GLU A 33 6.04 -2.94 -45.38
C GLU A 33 5.34 -3.60 -46.58
N GLY A 34 4.41 -2.89 -47.22
CA GLY A 34 3.94 -3.23 -48.55
C GLY A 34 2.45 -2.97 -48.84
N ALA A 35 2.21 -1.92 -49.62
CA ALA A 35 1.05 -1.66 -50.48
C ALA A 35 -0.30 -1.27 -49.84
N ALA A 36 -0.63 0.03 -49.98
CA ALA A 36 -1.97 0.57 -49.79
C ALA A 36 -2.96 0.10 -50.87
N PRO A 37 -4.24 -0.06 -50.51
CA PRO A 37 -5.33 0.29 -51.40
C PRO A 37 -6.29 1.32 -50.78
N SER A 38 -7.02 1.97 -51.68
CA SER A 38 -7.76 3.21 -51.54
C SER A 38 -8.97 3.20 -50.60
N ALA A 39 -9.32 4.41 -50.16
CA ALA A 39 -10.48 4.80 -49.38
C ALA A 39 -11.81 4.19 -49.86
N ALA A 40 -12.57 3.63 -48.91
CA ALA A 40 -14.02 3.49 -49.00
C ALA A 40 -14.63 3.85 -47.64
N GLN A 41 -15.50 4.86 -47.66
CA GLN A 41 -16.28 5.38 -46.54
C GLN A 41 -17.14 4.29 -45.90
N LEU A 42 -17.14 4.20 -44.57
CA LEU A 42 -18.25 3.63 -43.81
C LEU A 42 -18.48 4.45 -42.52
N GLN A 43 -19.74 4.87 -42.38
CA GLN A 43 -20.26 5.92 -41.51
C GLN A 43 -20.13 5.61 -40.02
N ARG A 44 -19.54 6.55 -39.27
CA ARG A 44 -19.72 6.68 -37.82
C ARG A 44 -20.92 7.58 -37.57
N ASP A 45 -22.08 6.99 -37.34
CA ASP A 45 -23.20 7.66 -36.66
C ASP A 45 -24.14 6.59 -36.12
N LYS A 46 -24.03 6.30 -34.81
CA LYS A 46 -25.08 5.74 -33.92
C LYS A 46 -24.50 5.35 -32.56
N LEU A 47 -24.17 6.35 -31.74
CA LEU A 47 -24.15 6.24 -30.28
C LEU A 47 -24.60 7.58 -29.70
N SER A 48 -25.92 7.82 -29.71
CA SER A 48 -26.55 8.93 -29.00
C SER A 48 -27.61 8.35 -28.06
N LEU A 49 -27.41 8.54 -26.76
CA LEU A 49 -28.33 8.18 -25.69
C LEU A 49 -28.94 9.46 -25.14
N SER A 50 -30.09 9.86 -25.67
CA SER A 50 -30.98 10.83 -24.99
C SER A 50 -32.38 10.81 -25.62
N ALA A 51 -33.32 10.09 -25.01
CA ALA A 51 -34.76 10.38 -25.09
C ALA A 51 -35.58 9.51 -24.12
N LEU A 52 -35.95 10.08 -22.97
CA LEU A 52 -37.20 9.87 -22.22
C LEU A 52 -37.36 11.18 -21.42
N GLY A 53 -38.44 11.94 -21.38
CA GLY A 53 -39.78 11.91 -21.94
C GLY A 53 -40.48 13.14 -21.34
N SER A 54 -41.30 13.81 -22.15
CA SER A 54 -41.95 15.11 -21.91
C SER A 54 -42.89 15.16 -20.70
N LEU A 55 -43.19 16.36 -20.15
CA LEU A 55 -44.54 16.96 -20.16
C LEU A 55 -44.63 18.39 -19.53
N ASN A 56 -45.32 19.27 -20.28
CA ASN A 56 -46.16 20.44 -19.93
C ASN A 56 -45.61 21.86 -19.62
N GLU A 57 -45.66 22.71 -20.67
CA GLU A 57 -46.45 23.96 -20.86
C GLU A 57 -46.40 25.18 -19.87
N ARG A 58 -45.67 26.23 -20.30
CA ARG A 58 -46.07 27.65 -20.63
C ARG A 58 -46.75 28.59 -19.58
N PRO A 59 -46.76 29.95 -19.78
CA PRO A 59 -45.68 30.94 -20.05
C PRO A 59 -45.87 32.32 -19.31
N ARG A 60 -45.08 33.35 -19.69
CA ARG A 60 -45.21 34.85 -19.47
C ARG A 60 -44.37 35.41 -18.30
N SER A 61 -43.79 36.63 -18.33
CA SER A 61 -43.66 37.76 -19.28
C SER A 61 -42.69 38.82 -18.70
N SER A 62 -42.43 39.88 -19.48
CA SER A 62 -41.95 41.26 -19.12
C SER A 62 -40.46 41.42 -18.76
N THR A 63 -39.57 42.03 -19.57
CA THR A 63 -39.43 43.39 -20.19
C THR A 63 -38.64 44.39 -19.35
N ALA A 64 -37.72 45.08 -20.05
CA ALA A 64 -37.06 46.38 -19.75
C ALA A 64 -35.93 46.36 -18.69
N SER A 65 -34.82 47.09 -18.82
CA SER A 65 -34.34 48.04 -19.84
C SER A 65 -32.88 48.45 -19.56
N SER A 66 -32.16 48.79 -20.64
CA SER A 66 -31.17 49.89 -20.81
C SER A 66 -29.91 50.00 -19.90
N THR A 67 -28.72 49.99 -20.50
CA THR A 67 -27.92 51.18 -20.90
C THR A 67 -26.46 50.80 -21.28
N HIS A 68 -25.84 51.65 -22.11
CA HIS A 68 -24.61 51.47 -22.88
C HIS A 68 -23.30 51.39 -22.08
N SER A 69 -22.32 50.65 -22.60
CA SER A 69 -20.96 51.15 -22.90
C SER A 69 -20.18 50.15 -23.78
N ASP A 70 -19.58 50.66 -24.85
CA ASP A 70 -18.60 49.98 -25.70
C ASP A 70 -17.33 49.70 -24.89
N ASP A 71 -16.88 48.46 -24.85
CA ASP A 71 -15.45 48.17 -24.92
C ASP A 71 -15.21 46.79 -25.56
N GLN A 72 -14.18 46.71 -26.39
CA GLN A 72 -13.90 45.61 -27.31
C GLN A 72 -13.62 44.29 -26.57
N THR A 73 -14.47 43.28 -26.77
CA THR A 73 -14.20 41.90 -26.34
C THR A 73 -13.24 41.21 -27.32
N PRO A 74 -12.10 40.63 -26.89
CA PRO A 74 -11.41 39.64 -27.69
C PRO A 74 -12.25 38.35 -27.77
N LEU A 75 -12.13 37.64 -28.88
CA LEU A 75 -12.81 36.38 -29.22
C LEU A 75 -12.83 35.39 -28.04
N PRO A 76 -13.94 34.67 -27.80
CA PRO A 76 -14.00 33.70 -26.72
C PRO A 76 -13.01 32.57 -26.97
N SER A 77 -12.14 32.34 -26.00
CA SER A 77 -11.32 31.13 -25.93
C SER A 77 -12.24 29.90 -25.87
N LEU A 78 -12.10 28.98 -26.83
CA LEU A 78 -12.66 27.63 -26.81
C LEU A 78 -11.93 26.74 -25.79
N LEU A 79 -11.88 27.18 -24.54
CA LEU A 79 -11.46 26.37 -23.40
C LEU A 79 -12.69 26.18 -22.53
N SER A 80 -13.31 25.02 -22.68
CA SER A 80 -14.31 24.49 -21.76
C SER A 80 -13.80 24.68 -20.33
N PRO A 81 -14.59 25.20 -19.38
CA PRO A 81 -14.20 25.11 -17.98
C PRO A 81 -14.11 23.62 -17.64
N GLN A 82 -12.88 23.12 -17.46
CA GLN A 82 -12.68 21.86 -16.79
C GLN A 82 -13.35 21.99 -15.43
N PHE A 83 -14.45 21.26 -15.27
CA PHE A 83 -15.08 21.00 -14.00
C PHE A 83 -14.04 20.28 -13.14
N THR A 84 -13.21 21.07 -12.47
CA THR A 84 -12.22 20.58 -11.53
C THR A 84 -13.00 20.26 -10.27
N PRO A 85 -13.06 19.00 -9.82
CA PRO A 85 -13.72 18.69 -8.57
C PRO A 85 -13.08 19.52 -7.45
N PRO A 86 -13.85 19.94 -6.42
CA PRO A 86 -13.30 20.66 -5.29
C PRO A 86 -12.14 19.85 -4.69
N ALA A 87 -11.05 20.56 -4.41
CA ALA A 87 -9.75 20.03 -3.99
C ALA A 87 -9.89 18.83 -3.02
N THR A 88 -9.23 17.73 -3.37
CA THR A 88 -8.94 16.65 -2.41
C THR A 88 -8.18 17.26 -1.22
N PRO A 89 -8.59 17.03 0.04
CA PRO A 89 -7.84 17.52 1.18
C PRO A 89 -6.44 16.88 1.18
N GLY A 90 -5.38 17.64 0.94
CA GLY A 90 -4.03 17.08 0.85
C GLY A 90 -2.92 17.97 0.30
N THR A 91 -3.22 19.14 -0.27
CA THR A 91 -2.21 20.05 -0.86
C THR A 91 -1.57 21.01 0.15
N ALA A 92 -1.46 20.62 1.42
CA ALA A 92 -0.57 21.32 2.34
C ALA A 92 0.88 20.91 2.04
N THR A 93 1.78 21.88 1.98
CA THR A 93 3.23 21.65 2.01
C THR A 93 3.53 20.64 3.13
N PRO A 94 4.22 19.52 2.85
CA PRO A 94 4.38 18.49 3.87
C PRO A 94 5.17 19.07 5.04
N SER A 95 4.56 19.05 6.22
CA SER A 95 5.27 19.33 7.47
C SER A 95 6.47 18.39 7.56
N THR A 96 7.64 18.99 7.75
CA THR A 96 8.93 18.31 7.98
C THR A 96 9.05 17.77 9.41
N GLU A 97 8.04 17.97 10.28
CA GLU A 97 8.05 17.52 11.66
C GLU A 97 8.14 15.98 11.73
N GLN A 98 9.23 15.50 12.31
CA GLN A 98 9.40 14.09 12.64
C GLN A 98 8.59 13.72 13.90
N PRO A 99 8.11 12.47 14.02
CA PRO A 99 7.39 12.04 15.21
C PRO A 99 8.34 11.92 16.41
N ARG A 100 7.80 12.10 17.62
CA ARG A 100 8.53 11.85 18.86
C ARG A 100 8.99 10.40 18.90
N SER A 101 10.24 10.21 19.30
CA SER A 101 10.87 8.90 19.40
C SER A 101 11.45 8.67 20.78
N VAL A 102 11.56 7.40 21.17
CA VAL A 102 12.06 6.96 22.48
C VAL A 102 13.02 5.80 22.26
N PRO A 103 14.26 5.84 22.77
CA PRO A 103 15.17 4.71 22.72
C PRO A 103 14.57 3.47 23.38
N VAL A 104 14.83 2.30 22.81
CA VAL A 104 14.43 1.01 23.38
C VAL A 104 15.69 0.25 23.76
N ASP A 105 15.78 -0.13 25.03
CA ASP A 105 16.89 -0.97 25.52
C ASP A 105 16.54 -2.46 25.38
N SER A 106 16.93 -3.03 24.25
CA SER A 106 16.78 -4.46 23.96
C SER A 106 17.70 -5.37 24.80
N SER A 107 18.50 -4.86 25.74
CA SER A 107 19.23 -5.72 26.68
C SER A 107 18.36 -6.14 27.87
N LEU A 108 17.40 -5.31 28.26
CA LEU A 108 16.53 -5.57 29.41
C LEU A 108 15.38 -6.51 29.03
N PRO A 109 15.06 -7.55 29.85
CA PRO A 109 13.95 -8.47 29.58
C PRO A 109 12.57 -7.80 29.45
N SER A 110 12.38 -6.69 30.18
CA SER A 110 11.19 -5.83 30.13
C SER A 110 11.33 -4.66 29.15
N GLY A 111 12.48 -4.49 28.51
CA GLY A 111 12.77 -3.39 27.60
C GLY A 111 11.78 -3.36 26.44
N GLY A 112 10.89 -2.37 26.43
CA GLY A 112 9.92 -2.14 25.36
C GLY A 112 8.66 -3.03 25.37
N ALA A 113 8.51 -3.99 26.29
CA ALA A 113 7.31 -4.82 26.37
C ALA A 113 6.19 -4.15 27.18
N GLY A 114 4.94 -4.27 26.72
CA GLY A 114 3.77 -3.89 27.50
C GLY A 114 3.52 -4.87 28.65
N VAL A 115 2.43 -4.67 29.39
CA VAL A 115 2.02 -5.55 30.51
C VAL A 115 1.75 -6.99 30.04
N LYS A 116 1.47 -7.19 28.74
CA LYS A 116 1.20 -8.51 28.14
C LYS A 116 2.41 -9.03 27.37
N ARG A 117 2.75 -10.31 27.59
CA ARG A 117 3.78 -11.00 26.80
C ARG A 117 3.17 -11.39 25.44
N PRO A 118 3.71 -10.93 24.31
CA PRO A 118 3.21 -11.36 23.00
C PRO A 118 3.45 -12.86 22.81
N ARG A 119 2.60 -13.52 22.02
CA ARG A 119 2.85 -14.88 21.56
C ARG A 119 4.02 -14.82 20.56
N LEU A 120 5.15 -15.38 20.97
CA LEU A 120 6.32 -15.56 20.11
C LEU A 120 6.29 -16.98 19.56
N LEU A 121 6.70 -17.13 18.29
CA LEU A 121 6.97 -18.45 17.73
C LEU A 121 8.28 -18.97 18.32
N GLU A 122 8.42 -20.29 18.45
CA GLU A 122 9.68 -20.92 18.89
C GLU A 122 10.78 -20.75 17.84
N THR A 123 10.41 -20.90 16.57
CA THR A 123 11.28 -20.71 15.41
C THR A 123 10.65 -19.69 14.46
N LEU A 124 11.50 -18.90 13.79
CA LEU A 124 11.02 -17.99 12.77
C LEU A 124 10.53 -18.76 11.53
N PRO A 125 9.48 -18.25 10.84
CA PRO A 125 9.04 -18.81 9.57
C PRO A 125 10.12 -18.69 8.49
N ASP A 126 10.10 -19.62 7.53
CA ASP A 126 10.89 -19.48 6.31
C ASP A 126 10.14 -18.57 5.35
N VAL A 127 10.83 -17.56 4.81
CA VAL A 127 10.26 -16.61 3.87
C VAL A 127 11.13 -16.49 2.63
N GLN A 128 10.49 -16.27 1.48
CA GLN A 128 11.18 -16.06 0.22
C GLN A 128 10.58 -14.89 -0.54
N CYS A 129 11.40 -13.92 -0.89
CA CYS A 129 11.00 -12.84 -1.78
C CYS A 129 10.94 -13.37 -3.22
N ILE A 130 9.72 -13.50 -3.75
CA ILE A 130 9.47 -14.08 -5.06
C ILE A 130 9.67 -13.08 -6.19
N VAL A 131 9.24 -11.82 -6.00
CA VAL A 131 9.33 -10.76 -7.00
C VAL A 131 9.50 -9.39 -6.35
N ARG A 132 10.19 -8.49 -7.06
CA ARG A 132 10.29 -7.07 -6.73
C ARG A 132 9.94 -6.19 -7.93
N ALA A 133 9.13 -5.16 -7.71
CA ALA A 133 8.83 -4.15 -8.74
C ALA A 133 9.01 -2.72 -8.21
N ARG A 134 9.53 -1.83 -9.05
CA ARG A 134 9.58 -0.39 -8.78
C ARG A 134 8.19 0.20 -8.99
N ILE A 135 7.69 0.96 -8.03
CA ILE A 135 6.43 1.69 -8.11
C ILE A 135 6.73 3.19 -8.20
N PRO A 136 6.44 3.84 -9.34
CA PRO A 136 6.56 5.28 -9.45
C PRO A 136 5.62 5.97 -8.45
N THR A 137 6.13 6.93 -7.69
CA THR A 137 5.34 7.77 -6.78
C THR A 137 5.23 9.19 -7.33
N VAL A 138 4.16 9.89 -6.97
CA VAL A 138 3.89 11.27 -7.43
C VAL A 138 4.93 12.28 -6.94
N ASN A 139 5.58 12.00 -5.81
CA ASN A 139 6.58 12.87 -5.20
C ASN A 139 8.02 12.51 -5.63
N GLY A 140 8.18 11.57 -6.57
CA GLY A 140 9.49 11.13 -7.05
C GLY A 140 10.28 10.24 -6.08
N THR A 141 9.70 9.90 -4.92
CA THR A 141 10.27 8.94 -3.98
C THR A 141 10.42 7.58 -4.66
N GLU A 142 11.62 7.00 -4.59
CA GLU A 142 11.86 5.64 -5.06
C GLU A 142 11.21 4.65 -4.09
N MET A 143 10.26 3.87 -4.60
CA MET A 143 9.50 2.88 -3.85
C MET A 143 9.51 1.54 -4.59
N PHE A 144 9.71 0.45 -3.85
CA PHE A 144 9.71 -0.91 -4.36
C PHE A 144 8.75 -1.78 -3.56
N LEU A 145 7.96 -2.58 -4.26
CA LEU A 145 7.18 -3.65 -3.65
C LEU A 145 7.97 -4.95 -3.76
N HIS A 146 8.13 -5.64 -2.65
CA HIS A 146 8.67 -6.99 -2.56
C HIS A 146 7.54 -7.92 -2.13
N LEU A 147 7.26 -8.93 -2.94
CA LEU A 147 6.24 -9.94 -2.65
C LEU A 147 6.93 -11.18 -2.06
N TYR A 148 6.39 -11.68 -0.96
CA TYR A 148 6.94 -12.79 -0.18
C TYR A 148 5.97 -13.95 -0.11
N THR A 149 6.51 -15.16 -0.23
CA THR A 149 5.86 -16.41 0.17
C THR A 149 6.46 -16.93 1.47
N ASN A 150 5.77 -17.86 2.13
CA ASN A 150 6.19 -18.40 3.42
C ASN A 150 5.71 -19.85 3.64
N ASN A 151 6.19 -20.49 4.70
CA ASN A 151 5.87 -21.87 5.07
C ASN A 151 4.80 -22.02 6.17
N VAL A 152 4.23 -20.93 6.69
CA VAL A 152 3.26 -20.93 7.80
C VAL A 152 1.83 -20.77 7.31
N ASP A 153 1.61 -20.03 6.23
CA ASP A 153 0.32 -19.90 5.56
C ASP A 153 0.45 -19.89 4.03
N ASN A 154 -0.69 -19.94 3.36
CA ASN A 154 -0.78 -19.93 1.89
C ASN A 154 -0.96 -18.52 1.33
N LYS A 155 -0.57 -17.48 2.09
CA LYS A 155 -0.76 -16.08 1.68
C LYS A 155 0.56 -15.48 1.23
N GLU A 156 0.44 -14.54 0.29
CA GLU A 156 1.56 -13.71 -0.10
C GLU A 156 1.60 -12.45 0.75
N HIS A 157 2.77 -12.08 1.27
CA HIS A 157 2.94 -10.88 2.08
C HIS A 157 3.78 -9.84 1.34
N LEU A 158 3.64 -8.57 1.70
CA LEU A 158 4.31 -7.48 1.00
C LEU A 158 5.29 -6.75 1.92
N ALA A 159 6.45 -6.38 1.39
CA ALA A 159 7.28 -5.33 1.95
C ALA A 159 7.33 -4.15 0.98
N ILE A 160 6.86 -2.99 1.44
CA ILE A 160 6.94 -1.72 0.72
C ILE A 160 8.22 -1.03 1.19
N VAL A 161 9.20 -0.92 0.31
CA VAL A 161 10.53 -0.41 0.61
C VAL A 161 10.71 0.94 -0.04
N PHE A 162 11.12 1.93 0.76
CA PHE A 162 11.42 3.30 0.34
C PHE A 162 12.93 3.49 0.30
N GLY A 163 13.45 3.93 -0.85
CA GLY A 163 14.88 4.02 -1.13
C GLY A 163 15.42 2.85 -1.96
N ASN A 164 16.70 2.94 -2.34
CA ASN A 164 17.36 2.01 -3.28
C ASN A 164 18.39 1.08 -2.60
N ASN A 165 18.66 1.30 -1.32
CA ASN A 165 19.75 0.66 -0.56
C ASN A 165 19.33 -0.64 0.14
N ILE A 166 18.02 -0.85 0.34
CA ILE A 166 17.50 -2.06 1.01
C ILE A 166 17.16 -3.11 -0.05
N ARG A 167 17.71 -4.32 0.12
CA ARG A 167 17.53 -5.43 -0.82
C ARG A 167 17.29 -6.74 -0.08
N SER A 168 16.51 -7.62 -0.70
CA SER A 168 16.25 -8.96 -0.19
C SER A 168 17.35 -9.94 -0.59
N LYS A 169 17.85 -10.71 0.37
CA LYS A 169 18.84 -11.78 0.18
C LYS A 169 18.27 -12.90 -0.69
N SER A 170 17.07 -13.39 -0.37
CA SER A 170 16.41 -14.45 -1.13
C SER A 170 15.99 -14.02 -2.54
N LEU A 171 15.71 -12.73 -2.74
CA LEU A 171 15.56 -12.17 -4.08
C LEU A 171 16.90 -12.19 -4.81
N ASP A 172 17.99 -11.67 -4.24
CA ASP A 172 19.23 -11.54 -5.00
C ASP A 172 19.97 -12.87 -5.25
N ALA A 173 19.65 -13.92 -4.48
CA ALA A 173 20.22 -15.25 -4.67
C ALA A 173 20.00 -15.79 -6.10
N PRO A 174 21.00 -16.47 -6.70
CA PRO A 174 20.81 -17.21 -7.95
C PRO A 174 19.88 -18.40 -7.73
N ARG A 175 18.99 -18.64 -8.70
CA ARG A 175 18.12 -19.83 -8.73
C ARG A 175 18.63 -20.82 -9.77
N GLU A 176 18.43 -22.11 -9.53
CA GLU A 176 18.88 -23.15 -10.45
C GLU A 176 18.17 -23.03 -11.80
N GLY A 177 18.93 -23.12 -12.90
CA GLY A 177 18.39 -22.99 -14.26
C GLY A 177 17.95 -21.57 -14.67
N GLU A 178 18.19 -20.57 -13.83
CA GLU A 178 17.73 -19.19 -14.04
C GLU A 178 18.58 -18.42 -15.07
N THR A 179 17.93 -17.78 -16.04
CA THR A 179 18.61 -16.88 -17.00
C THR A 179 18.71 -15.44 -16.47
N GLU A 180 19.59 -14.62 -17.07
CA GLU A 180 19.64 -13.17 -16.75
C GLU A 180 18.31 -12.46 -16.98
N MET A 181 17.53 -12.91 -17.97
CA MET A 181 16.20 -12.36 -18.24
C MET A 181 15.24 -12.70 -17.10
N ASP A 182 15.24 -13.94 -16.62
CA ASP A 182 14.40 -14.37 -15.50
C ASP A 182 14.73 -13.58 -14.22
N ARG A 183 16.03 -13.33 -13.98
CA ARG A 183 16.50 -12.43 -12.89
C ARG A 183 15.94 -11.03 -13.01
N MET A 184 15.96 -10.45 -14.21
CA MET A 184 15.42 -9.11 -14.44
C MET A 184 13.89 -9.08 -14.28
N VAL A 185 13.19 -10.08 -14.82
CA VAL A 185 11.71 -10.18 -14.79
C VAL A 185 11.20 -10.27 -13.36
N ARG A 186 11.83 -11.08 -12.51
CA ARG A 186 11.46 -11.15 -11.08
C ARG A 186 11.99 -9.97 -10.26
N GLY A 187 12.75 -9.06 -10.85
CA GLY A 187 13.21 -7.85 -10.17
C GLY A 187 14.55 -7.95 -9.46
N ALA A 188 15.32 -9.02 -9.61
CA ALA A 188 16.67 -9.16 -9.05
C ALA A 188 17.73 -8.48 -9.93
N TYR A 189 17.63 -7.15 -10.05
CA TYR A 189 18.58 -6.33 -10.80
C TYR A 189 19.07 -5.13 -9.98
N THR A 190 20.18 -4.51 -10.37
CA THR A 190 20.68 -3.25 -9.79
C THR A 190 20.47 -2.07 -10.75
N GLY A 191 20.26 -0.87 -10.20
CA GLY A 191 19.98 0.33 -11.00
C GLY A 191 18.61 0.30 -11.67
N ARG A 192 18.42 1.10 -12.74
CA ARG A 192 17.17 1.19 -13.48
C ARG A 192 17.16 0.25 -14.68
N LEU A 193 16.02 -0.39 -14.95
CA LEU A 193 15.80 -1.11 -16.20
C LEU A 193 15.59 -0.13 -17.36
N TYR A 194 15.99 -0.55 -18.55
CA TYR A 194 15.77 0.16 -19.81
C TYR A 194 15.55 -0.86 -20.94
N PRO A 195 14.82 -0.51 -22.01
CA PRO A 195 14.61 -1.40 -23.16
C PRO A 195 15.95 -1.91 -23.73
N GLY A 196 16.05 -3.22 -23.98
CA GLY A 196 17.27 -3.85 -24.52
C GLY A 196 18.34 -4.21 -23.48
N ARG A 197 18.10 -4.02 -22.18
CA ARG A 197 19.01 -4.47 -21.13
C ARG A 197 19.13 -6.00 -21.12
N THR A 198 20.36 -6.51 -21.02
CA THR A 198 20.66 -7.96 -21.07
C THR A 198 21.29 -8.52 -19.80
N LYS A 199 21.69 -7.65 -18.87
CA LYS A 199 22.35 -8.03 -17.61
C LYS A 199 21.61 -7.45 -16.41
N SER A 200 21.45 -8.25 -15.37
CA SER A 200 20.83 -7.89 -14.10
C SER A 200 21.70 -6.93 -13.27
N GLY A 201 23.03 -7.02 -13.36
CA GLY A 201 23.97 -6.06 -12.77
C GLY A 201 24.11 -4.76 -13.57
N MET A 202 24.66 -3.70 -12.97
CA MET A 202 25.08 -2.49 -13.73
C MET A 202 26.34 -2.82 -14.54
N VAL A 203 26.34 -2.48 -15.83
CA VAL A 203 27.52 -2.58 -16.70
C VAL A 203 28.30 -1.27 -16.58
N GLY A 204 29.48 -1.28 -15.93
CA GLY A 204 30.37 -0.10 -15.93
C GLY A 204 31.06 0.31 -14.61
N SER A 205 31.14 -0.53 -13.57
CA SER A 205 32.02 -0.25 -12.42
C SER A 205 33.46 -0.70 -12.72
N THR A 206 34.17 0.04 -13.57
CA THR A 206 35.65 0.01 -13.66
C THR A 206 36.31 1.16 -12.92
N THR A 207 35.53 2.15 -12.48
CA THR A 207 35.76 2.80 -11.19
C THR A 207 35.01 1.97 -10.16
N GLY A 208 35.63 1.67 -9.01
CA GLY A 208 34.98 0.96 -7.91
C GLY A 208 33.59 1.56 -7.62
N PRO A 209 32.66 0.79 -7.04
CA PRO A 209 31.32 1.30 -6.76
C PRO A 209 31.48 2.68 -6.13
N ALA A 210 30.82 3.70 -6.70
CA ALA A 210 30.47 4.84 -5.86
C ALA A 210 29.73 4.19 -4.71
N GLU A 211 30.42 4.05 -3.58
CA GLU A 211 29.90 3.31 -2.45
C GLU A 211 28.51 3.89 -2.20
N PRO A 212 27.44 3.06 -2.19
CA PRO A 212 26.17 3.58 -1.72
C PRO A 212 26.49 4.23 -0.37
N GLU A 213 26.24 5.54 -0.24
CA GLU A 213 26.51 6.25 1.01
C GLU A 213 25.96 5.38 2.12
N ALA A 214 26.86 4.95 3.02
CA ALA A 214 26.49 4.00 4.06
C ALA A 214 25.28 4.60 4.80
N PRO A 215 24.24 3.80 5.05
CA PRO A 215 23.05 4.33 5.69
C PRO A 215 23.44 5.02 7.00
N ASN A 216 22.94 6.24 7.21
CA ASN A 216 23.24 7.05 8.40
C ASN A 216 22.61 6.46 9.68
N GLY A 217 21.90 5.34 9.58
CA GLY A 217 21.36 4.58 10.70
C GLY A 217 20.30 3.56 10.26
N PRO A 218 19.70 2.86 11.23
CA PRO A 218 18.64 1.88 10.98
C PRO A 218 17.43 2.48 10.24
N PRO A 219 16.76 1.72 9.34
CA PRO A 219 15.60 2.19 8.62
C PRO A 219 14.42 2.45 9.56
N LEU A 220 13.52 3.33 9.14
CA LEU A 220 12.21 3.48 9.77
C LEU A 220 11.31 2.32 9.32
N VAL A 221 10.78 1.54 10.26
CA VAL A 221 10.00 0.33 9.97
C VAL A 221 8.60 0.42 10.54
N ARG A 222 7.61 0.03 9.75
CA ARG A 222 6.22 -0.11 10.15
C ARG A 222 5.73 -1.53 9.89
N ILE A 223 5.24 -2.20 10.94
CA ILE A 223 4.52 -3.47 10.79
C ILE A 223 3.03 -3.21 10.73
N HIS A 224 2.48 -3.33 9.53
CA HIS A 224 1.10 -3.06 9.21
C HIS A 224 0.33 -4.36 9.01
N SER A 225 -0.78 -4.52 9.71
CA SER A 225 -1.73 -5.63 9.47
C SER A 225 -2.78 -5.10 8.50
N GLU A 226 -3.02 -5.82 7.42
CA GLU A 226 -4.07 -5.54 6.42
C GLU A 226 -5.41 -5.18 7.09
N CYS A 227 -6.00 -4.10 6.59
CA CYS A 227 -7.34 -3.64 6.95
C CYS A 227 -8.04 -3.07 5.71
N TYR A 228 -8.62 -3.96 4.91
CA TYR A 228 -9.32 -3.65 3.66
C TYR A 228 -10.34 -2.52 3.83
N THR A 229 -11.16 -2.58 4.88
CA THR A 229 -12.20 -1.58 5.11
C THR A 229 -11.61 -0.18 5.36
N GLY A 230 -10.51 -0.08 6.10
CA GLY A 230 -9.90 1.21 6.42
C GLY A 230 -9.04 1.76 5.28
N GLU A 231 -8.35 0.88 4.57
CA GLU A 231 -7.36 1.24 3.55
C GLU A 231 -7.98 1.44 2.16
N THR A 232 -8.96 0.62 1.80
CA THR A 232 -9.55 0.60 0.45
C THR A 232 -10.96 1.15 0.44
N ALA A 233 -11.76 0.90 1.49
CA ALA A 233 -13.16 1.34 1.54
C ALA A 233 -13.37 2.64 2.34
N TRP A 234 -12.28 3.33 2.72
CA TRP A 234 -12.31 4.61 3.47
C TRP A 234 -13.20 4.58 4.72
N SER A 235 -13.23 3.43 5.41
CA SER A 235 -14.11 3.23 6.56
C SER A 235 -13.77 4.17 7.71
N ALA A 236 -14.79 4.83 8.23
CA ALA A 236 -14.69 5.68 9.41
C ALA A 236 -14.74 4.91 10.75
N ARG A 237 -14.68 3.57 10.73
CA ARG A 237 -14.69 2.73 11.95
C ARG A 237 -13.31 2.51 12.53
N CYS A 238 -12.26 2.78 11.77
CA CYS A 238 -10.88 2.55 12.20
C CYS A 238 -9.91 3.54 11.55
N ASP A 239 -8.75 3.70 12.16
CA ASP A 239 -7.68 4.59 11.73
C ASP A 239 -6.62 3.89 10.84
N CYS A 240 -6.87 2.66 10.39
CA CYS A 240 -5.85 1.86 9.70
C CYS A 240 -5.37 2.47 8.39
N GLY A 241 -6.27 3.07 7.59
CA GLY A 241 -5.91 3.75 6.34
C GLY A 241 -4.99 4.94 6.60
N GLU A 242 -5.38 5.84 7.51
CA GLU A 242 -4.57 7.01 7.86
C GLU A 242 -3.20 6.64 8.46
N GLN A 243 -3.12 5.54 9.22
CA GLN A 243 -1.85 5.02 9.73
C GLN A 243 -0.93 4.51 8.61
N LEU A 244 -1.49 3.90 7.55
CA LEU A 244 -0.72 3.42 6.40
C LEU A 244 -0.20 4.62 5.58
N ASP A 245 -1.07 5.58 5.32
CA ASP A 245 -0.73 6.80 4.58
C ASP A 245 0.34 7.62 5.29
N GLU A 246 0.22 7.82 6.60
CA GLU A 246 1.21 8.54 7.39
C GLU A 246 2.55 7.78 7.46
N ALA A 247 2.53 6.44 7.54
CA ALA A 247 3.76 5.65 7.48
C ALA A 247 4.50 5.88 6.16
N ALA A 248 3.77 5.80 5.04
CA ALA A 248 4.33 6.02 3.72
C ALA A 248 4.86 7.46 3.56
N ARG A 249 4.10 8.46 4.03
CA ARG A 249 4.52 9.87 4.02
C ARG A 249 5.81 10.09 4.81
N LEU A 250 5.90 9.55 6.02
CA LEU A 250 7.07 9.69 6.88
C LEU A 250 8.31 9.05 6.25
N MET A 251 8.18 7.86 5.67
CA MET A 251 9.28 7.15 5.00
C MET A 251 9.71 7.83 3.70
N ALA A 252 8.81 8.56 3.05
CA ALA A 252 9.11 9.34 1.85
C ALA A 252 9.79 10.70 2.14
N LEU A 253 9.93 11.11 3.40
CA LEU A 253 10.58 12.38 3.74
C LEU A 253 12.07 12.38 3.31
N PRO A 254 12.62 13.51 2.85
CA PRO A 254 14.03 13.62 2.48
C PRO A 254 15.00 13.17 3.58
N SER A 255 14.65 13.44 4.85
CA SER A 255 15.42 13.02 6.02
C SER A 255 15.55 11.51 6.20
N GLN A 256 14.69 10.71 5.54
CA GLN A 256 14.72 9.25 5.61
C GLN A 256 15.43 8.62 4.41
N VAL A 257 15.75 9.37 3.35
CA VAL A 257 16.30 8.81 2.10
C VAL A 257 17.57 7.99 2.35
N ASN A 258 18.47 8.47 3.23
CA ASN A 258 19.72 7.77 3.51
C ASN A 258 19.55 6.54 4.40
N ASN A 259 18.56 6.54 5.30
CA ASN A 259 18.31 5.42 6.20
C ASN A 259 17.38 4.37 5.57
N GLY A 260 16.55 4.79 4.62
CA GLY A 260 15.48 3.98 4.03
C GLY A 260 14.25 3.85 4.94
N GLY A 261 13.19 3.30 4.36
CA GLY A 261 11.94 3.01 5.06
C GLY A 261 11.35 1.67 4.62
N ILE A 262 10.70 0.95 5.53
CA ILE A 262 10.07 -0.34 5.24
C ILE A 262 8.70 -0.43 5.90
N ILE A 263 7.66 -0.67 5.10
CA ILE A 263 6.36 -1.13 5.59
C ILE A 263 6.26 -2.63 5.31
N ILE A 264 6.28 -3.44 6.37
CA ILE A 264 5.90 -4.84 6.27
C ILE A 264 4.38 -4.90 6.34
N TYR A 265 3.76 -5.24 5.21
CA TYR A 265 2.32 -5.37 5.05
C TYR A 265 1.92 -6.84 5.16
N LEU A 266 1.38 -7.21 6.31
CA LEU A 266 0.97 -8.57 6.61
C LEU A 266 -0.51 -8.77 6.30
N ARG A 267 -0.84 -9.74 5.43
CA ARG A 267 -2.21 -10.11 5.04
C ARG A 267 -2.96 -10.92 6.10
N GLN A 268 -3.12 -10.30 7.27
CA GLN A 268 -3.76 -10.86 8.46
C GLN A 268 -4.94 -9.99 8.90
N GLU A 269 -5.90 -9.82 7.98
CA GLU A 269 -7.14 -9.08 8.18
C GLU A 269 -7.89 -9.47 9.46
N GLY A 270 -8.57 -8.50 10.07
CA GLY A 270 -9.44 -8.72 11.22
C GLY A 270 -8.69 -9.15 12.48
N ARG A 271 -7.39 -8.86 12.60
CA ARG A 271 -6.52 -9.43 13.66
C ARG A 271 -6.36 -10.95 13.55
N GLY A 272 -6.33 -11.45 12.32
CA GLY A 272 -6.11 -12.87 12.01
C GLY A 272 -7.38 -13.70 11.84
N ILE A 273 -8.58 -13.14 12.10
CA ILE A 273 -9.86 -13.86 11.91
C ILE A 273 -10.39 -13.76 10.47
N GLY A 274 -9.86 -12.85 9.66
CA GLY A 274 -10.28 -12.63 8.27
C GLY A 274 -11.41 -11.60 8.10
N LEU A 275 -11.63 -11.19 6.84
CA LEU A 275 -12.56 -10.12 6.50
C LEU A 275 -14.02 -10.48 6.79
N GLY A 276 -14.45 -11.70 6.43
CA GLY A 276 -15.84 -12.13 6.62
C GLY A 276 -16.27 -12.09 8.09
N GLU A 277 -15.42 -12.60 8.98
CA GLU A 277 -15.68 -12.59 10.43
C GLU A 277 -15.63 -11.18 11.02
N LYS A 278 -14.73 -10.32 10.52
CA LYS A 278 -14.72 -8.90 10.87
C LYS A 278 -16.03 -8.19 10.51
N LEU A 279 -16.59 -8.46 9.33
CA LEU A 279 -17.87 -7.88 8.92
C LEU A 279 -19.04 -8.41 9.77
N LYS A 280 -19.01 -9.67 10.20
CA LYS A 280 -19.99 -10.19 11.17
C LYS A 280 -19.87 -9.46 12.52
N ALA A 281 -18.65 -9.22 12.99
CA ALA A 281 -18.41 -8.49 14.22
C ALA A 281 -18.90 -7.03 14.14
N TYR A 282 -18.82 -6.42 12.95
CA TYR A 282 -19.39 -5.11 12.67
C TYR A 282 -20.92 -5.12 12.79
N ASN A 283 -21.60 -6.10 12.22
CA ASN A 283 -23.05 -6.22 12.36
C ASN A 283 -23.48 -6.36 13.83
N LEU A 284 -22.75 -7.13 14.64
CA LEU A 284 -23.02 -7.27 16.07
C LEU A 284 -22.81 -5.95 16.84
N GLN A 285 -21.81 -5.16 16.44
CA GLN A 285 -21.58 -3.84 17.01
C GLN A 285 -22.69 -2.86 16.65
N ASP A 286 -23.17 -2.89 15.41
CA ASP A 286 -24.30 -2.08 14.95
C ASP A 286 -25.61 -2.49 15.65
N MET A 287 -25.69 -3.74 16.15
CA MET A 287 -26.77 -4.23 17.01
C MET A 287 -26.57 -3.89 18.50
N GLY A 288 -25.50 -3.17 18.86
CA GLY A 288 -25.25 -2.66 20.21
C GLY A 288 -24.25 -3.45 21.05
N SER A 289 -23.62 -4.52 20.52
CA SER A 289 -22.55 -5.23 21.23
C SER A 289 -21.27 -4.41 21.27
N ASP A 290 -20.53 -4.44 22.37
CA ASP A 290 -19.19 -3.86 22.36
C ASP A 290 -18.19 -4.72 21.53
N THR A 291 -17.01 -4.18 21.20
CA THR A 291 -16.02 -4.91 20.38
C THR A 291 -15.56 -6.23 21.02
N VAL A 292 -15.53 -6.33 22.34
CA VAL A 292 -15.12 -7.55 23.05
C VAL A 292 -16.27 -8.57 23.03
N GLU A 293 -17.49 -8.13 23.32
CA GLU A 293 -18.70 -8.93 23.26
C GLU A 293 -18.93 -9.52 21.87
N ALA A 294 -18.79 -8.72 20.82
CA ALA A 294 -18.90 -9.17 19.44
C ALA A 294 -17.90 -10.31 19.12
N ASN A 295 -16.66 -10.20 19.60
CA ASN A 295 -15.66 -11.26 19.41
C ASN A 295 -15.97 -12.51 20.24
N LEU A 296 -16.47 -12.36 21.47
CA LEU A 296 -16.89 -13.47 22.32
C LEU A 296 -18.07 -14.23 21.72
N LEU A 297 -19.07 -13.51 21.19
CA LEU A 297 -20.23 -14.08 20.50
C LEU A 297 -19.81 -14.91 19.27
N LEU A 298 -18.81 -14.43 18.54
CA LEU A 298 -18.23 -15.13 17.39
C LEU A 298 -17.18 -16.19 17.79
N LYS A 299 -16.90 -16.38 19.09
CA LYS A 299 -15.90 -17.30 19.64
C LYS A 299 -14.48 -17.07 19.12
N HIS A 300 -14.16 -15.83 18.79
CA HIS A 300 -12.84 -15.43 18.31
C HIS A 300 -11.92 -15.01 19.45
N PRO A 301 -10.60 -15.28 19.35
CA PRO A 301 -9.62 -14.69 20.27
C PRO A 301 -9.55 -13.17 20.07
N ALA A 302 -9.18 -12.43 21.11
CA ALA A 302 -9.04 -10.97 21.04
C ALA A 302 -7.95 -10.50 20.05
N ASP A 303 -6.93 -11.33 19.83
CA ASP A 303 -5.88 -11.13 18.83
C ASP A 303 -5.26 -12.49 18.45
N ALA A 304 -5.40 -12.90 17.20
CA ALA A 304 -4.82 -14.15 16.68
C ALA A 304 -3.51 -13.92 15.91
N ARG A 305 -3.02 -12.68 15.85
CA ARG A 305 -1.87 -12.34 15.00
C ARG A 305 -0.57 -12.91 15.54
N SER A 306 0.30 -13.28 14.61
CA SER A 306 1.71 -13.56 14.84
C SER A 306 2.56 -12.54 14.06
N TYR A 307 3.67 -12.12 14.65
CA TYR A 307 4.61 -11.18 14.04
C TYR A 307 5.93 -11.83 13.63
N GLY A 308 6.12 -13.12 13.85
CA GLY A 308 7.34 -13.83 13.45
C GLY A 308 7.60 -13.75 11.93
N LEU A 309 6.54 -13.69 11.13
CA LEU A 309 6.67 -13.49 9.69
C LEU A 309 7.27 -12.12 9.34
N ALA A 310 6.93 -11.06 10.08
CA ALA A 310 7.53 -9.76 9.91
C ALA A 310 9.02 -9.77 10.28
N THR A 311 9.39 -10.44 11.37
CA THR A 311 10.79 -10.61 11.78
C THR A 311 11.59 -11.33 10.69
N ALA A 312 11.06 -12.44 10.16
CA ALA A 312 11.70 -13.18 9.07
C ALA A 312 11.88 -12.34 7.80
N MET A 313 10.85 -11.59 7.38
CA MET A 313 10.93 -10.69 6.22
C MET A 313 11.97 -9.58 6.41
N LEU A 314 12.10 -9.02 7.62
CA LEU A 314 13.12 -8.00 7.91
C LEU A 314 14.55 -8.58 7.82
N LEU A 315 14.78 -9.78 8.32
CA LEU A 315 16.07 -10.46 8.22
C LEU A 315 16.46 -10.78 6.77
N ASP A 316 15.48 -11.17 5.94
CA ASP A 316 15.68 -11.38 4.51
C ASP A 316 16.03 -10.06 3.79
N LEU A 317 15.42 -8.94 4.21
CA LEU A 317 15.81 -7.59 3.77
C LEU A 317 17.15 -7.11 4.36
N GLY A 318 17.85 -7.94 5.13
CA GLY A 318 19.13 -7.62 5.75
C GLY A 318 19.05 -6.67 6.95
N GLN A 319 17.88 -6.55 7.58
CA GLN A 319 17.66 -5.61 8.69
C GLN A 319 17.70 -6.32 10.04
N GLU A 320 18.79 -6.15 10.77
CA GLU A 320 18.94 -6.62 12.15
C GLU A 320 18.65 -5.52 13.18
N GLU A 321 18.70 -4.25 12.78
CA GLU A 321 18.41 -3.11 13.64
C GLU A 321 17.38 -2.22 12.97
N VAL A 322 16.37 -1.75 13.72
CA VAL A 322 15.27 -0.95 13.16
C VAL A 322 14.82 0.15 14.11
N ARG A 323 14.23 1.19 13.54
CA ARG A 323 13.41 2.19 14.28
C ARG A 323 11.95 1.87 14.05
N LEU A 324 11.23 1.41 15.06
CA LEU A 324 9.89 0.86 14.90
C LEU A 324 8.80 1.93 15.11
N LEU A 325 8.00 2.17 14.07
CA LEU A 325 6.87 3.10 14.08
C LEU A 325 5.60 2.45 14.66
N THR A 326 5.44 2.53 15.99
CA THR A 326 4.35 1.88 16.73
C THR A 326 3.99 2.59 18.04
N ASN A 327 2.70 2.49 18.41
CA ASN A 327 2.21 2.83 19.76
C ASN A 327 1.79 1.59 20.55
N ASN A 328 1.82 0.41 19.94
CA ASN A 328 1.58 -0.84 20.63
C ASN A 328 2.94 -1.33 21.19
N PRO A 329 3.14 -1.36 22.52
CA PRO A 329 4.37 -1.87 23.12
C PRO A 329 4.55 -3.36 22.89
N ASP A 330 3.46 -4.14 22.81
CA ASP A 330 3.52 -5.59 22.57
C ASP A 330 4.12 -5.90 21.18
N LYS A 331 3.94 -4.99 20.20
CA LYS A 331 4.56 -5.10 18.88
C LYS A 331 6.08 -4.97 18.93
N ILE A 332 6.64 -4.22 19.87
CA ILE A 332 8.10 -4.04 19.98
C ILE A 332 8.73 -5.40 20.25
N ARG A 333 8.29 -6.05 21.34
CA ARG A 333 8.81 -7.36 21.72
C ARG A 333 8.49 -8.45 20.70
N ALA A 334 7.32 -8.37 20.04
CA ALA A 334 6.94 -9.35 19.03
C ALA A 334 7.80 -9.28 17.76
N VAL A 335 8.19 -8.07 17.34
CA VAL A 335 9.06 -7.86 16.15
C VAL A 335 10.49 -8.25 16.44
N GLU A 336 10.97 -8.08 17.66
CA GLU A 336 12.31 -8.51 18.01
C GLU A 336 12.53 -10.00 17.78
N GLY A 337 11.46 -10.79 17.94
CA GLY A 337 11.49 -12.25 17.82
C GLY A 337 11.92 -12.94 19.12
N PRO A 338 11.85 -14.28 19.16
CA PRO A 338 12.15 -15.06 20.36
C PRO A 338 13.58 -14.83 20.85
N ASN A 339 14.55 -14.72 19.94
CA ASN A 339 15.97 -14.55 20.27
C ASN A 339 16.50 -13.14 19.99
N ARG A 340 15.63 -12.15 19.78
CA ARG A 340 16.00 -10.78 19.40
C ARG A 340 16.78 -10.73 18.08
N GLU A 341 16.33 -11.52 17.12
CA GLU A 341 16.86 -11.58 15.77
C GLU A 341 16.83 -10.19 15.10
N VAL A 342 15.81 -9.39 15.42
CA VAL A 342 15.77 -7.96 15.11
C VAL A 342 15.84 -7.15 16.40
N ARG A 343 16.64 -6.09 16.44
CA ARG A 343 16.77 -5.17 17.57
C ARG A 343 16.05 -3.86 17.26
N VAL A 344 15.04 -3.54 18.06
CA VAL A 344 14.39 -2.23 17.98
C VAL A 344 15.24 -1.22 18.75
N LYS A 345 15.96 -0.34 18.04
CA LYS A 345 16.80 0.70 18.68
C LYS A 345 15.97 1.83 19.24
N GLU A 346 14.89 2.14 18.55
CA GLU A 346 14.06 3.30 18.82
C GLU A 346 12.61 2.98 18.50
N ARG A 347 11.72 3.35 19.40
CA ARG A 347 10.29 3.37 19.15
C ARG A 347 9.91 4.77 18.70
N VAL A 348 9.42 4.87 17.47
CA VAL A 348 8.86 6.10 16.91
C VAL A 348 7.35 6.07 17.08
N ALA A 349 6.75 7.14 17.62
CA ALA A 349 5.30 7.20 17.83
C ALA A 349 4.56 7.27 16.49
N MET A 350 3.53 6.44 16.31
CA MET A 350 2.66 6.47 15.13
C MET A 350 1.52 7.45 15.38
N VAL A 351 1.60 8.67 14.88
CA VAL A 351 0.55 9.68 15.09
C VAL A 351 0.00 10.11 13.73
N PRO A 352 -1.17 9.56 13.31
CA PRO A 352 -1.88 10.03 12.12
C PRO A 352 -2.10 11.54 12.12
N LEU A 353 -2.20 12.14 10.93
CA LEU A 353 -2.41 13.57 10.76
C LEU A 353 -3.74 14.05 11.37
N SER A 354 -4.80 13.25 11.27
CA SER A 354 -6.11 13.48 11.90
C SER A 354 -6.02 13.77 13.40
N TRP A 355 -5.12 13.08 14.09
CA TRP A 355 -4.94 13.22 15.53
C TRP A 355 -4.24 14.51 15.90
N LYS A 356 -3.46 15.10 14.98
CA LYS A 356 -2.80 16.39 15.17
C LYS A 356 -3.73 17.57 14.85
N GLY A 357 -5.01 17.30 14.55
CA GLY A 357 -5.97 18.33 14.13
C GLY A 357 -5.66 18.96 12.77
N LYS A 358 -4.75 18.38 11.98
CA LYS A 358 -4.33 18.87 10.67
C LYS A 358 -4.70 17.84 9.61
N GLY A 359 -5.79 18.07 8.86
CA GLY A 359 -6.28 17.10 7.85
C GLY A 359 -6.83 15.81 8.47
N GLY A 360 -7.33 14.88 7.64
CA GLY A 360 -7.94 13.61 8.08
C GLY A 360 -9.42 13.71 8.45
N PHE A 361 -10.05 12.58 8.81
CA PHE A 361 -11.48 12.52 9.14
C PHE A 361 -11.71 12.35 10.65
N ARG A 362 -12.86 12.84 11.14
CA ARG A 362 -13.32 12.65 12.52
C ARG A 362 -14.66 11.93 12.50
N SER A 363 -14.79 10.95 13.39
CA SER A 363 -16.00 10.15 13.54
C SER A 363 -16.06 9.66 14.99
N GLN A 364 -17.27 9.65 15.55
CA GLN A 364 -17.53 9.05 16.86
C GLN A 364 -17.13 7.57 16.91
N GLU A 365 -17.23 6.85 15.77
CA GLU A 365 -16.81 5.46 15.67
C GLU A 365 -15.29 5.29 15.86
N VAL A 366 -14.48 6.19 15.27
CA VAL A 366 -13.02 6.18 15.49
C VAL A 366 -12.69 6.46 16.94
N GLU A 367 -13.34 7.46 17.54
CA GLU A 367 -13.08 7.83 18.95
C GLU A 367 -13.36 6.67 19.90
N GLY A 368 -14.50 5.97 19.73
CA GLY A 368 -14.82 4.77 20.50
C GLY A 368 -13.81 3.63 20.32
N TYR A 369 -13.34 3.45 19.08
CA TYR A 369 -12.31 2.46 18.77
C TYR A 369 -10.94 2.80 19.39
N LEU A 370 -10.51 4.06 19.33
CA LEU A 370 -9.25 4.51 19.93
C LEU A 370 -9.28 4.41 21.45
N LYS A 371 -10.40 4.80 22.07
CA LYS A 371 -10.62 4.63 23.51
C LYS A 371 -10.45 3.17 23.92
N THR A 372 -11.05 2.25 23.17
CA THR A 372 -10.90 0.81 23.40
C THR A 372 -9.44 0.33 23.28
N LYS A 373 -8.67 0.84 22.31
CA LYS A 373 -7.23 0.51 22.17
C LYS A 373 -6.41 0.94 23.40
N ILE A 374 -6.74 2.08 24.00
CA ILE A 374 -6.01 2.61 25.15
C ILE A 374 -6.40 1.86 26.41
N GLU A 375 -7.70 1.89 26.74
CA GLU A 375 -8.22 1.40 28.02
C GLU A 375 -8.13 -0.12 28.13
N LYS A 376 -8.48 -0.86 27.07
CA LYS A 376 -8.56 -2.33 27.10
C LYS A 376 -7.32 -3.02 26.52
N MET A 377 -6.53 -2.32 25.68
CA MET A 377 -5.40 -2.92 24.96
C MET A 377 -4.04 -2.25 25.24
N GLY A 378 -3.95 -1.32 26.19
CA GLY A 378 -2.67 -0.79 26.70
C GLY A 378 -1.81 -0.04 25.67
N HIS A 379 -2.43 0.56 24.64
CA HIS A 379 -1.69 1.35 23.67
C HIS A 379 -1.17 2.66 24.29
N MET A 380 0.07 3.03 23.99
CA MET A 380 0.74 4.24 24.48
C MET A 380 0.33 5.45 23.64
N LEU A 381 -0.93 5.86 23.77
CA LEU A 381 -1.48 7.06 23.12
C LEU A 381 -1.70 8.13 24.18
N ASP A 382 -1.24 9.35 23.89
CA ASP A 382 -1.59 10.51 24.69
C ASP A 382 -2.86 11.13 24.10
N MET A 383 -3.97 11.03 24.82
CA MET A 383 -5.25 11.64 24.41
C MET A 383 -5.21 13.17 24.50
N GLY A 384 -4.20 13.76 25.16
CA GLY A 384 -4.05 15.21 25.31
C GLY A 384 -3.75 15.97 24.00
N GLY A 385 -3.46 15.26 22.91
CA GLY A 385 -3.32 15.84 21.57
C GLY A 385 -4.61 15.86 20.74
N LEU A 386 -5.67 15.18 21.18
CA LEU A 386 -6.97 15.28 20.53
C LEU A 386 -7.56 16.67 20.85
N PRO A 387 -7.90 17.48 19.83
CA PRO A 387 -8.59 18.73 20.08
C PRO A 387 -9.92 18.45 20.78
N PRO A 388 -10.36 19.34 21.69
CA PRO A 388 -11.55 19.11 22.51
C PRO A 388 -12.76 18.80 21.62
N THR A 389 -13.52 17.79 22.02
CA THR A 389 -14.81 17.44 21.43
C THR A 389 -15.73 18.66 21.52
N ALA A 390 -16.24 19.11 20.37
CA ALA A 390 -17.21 20.20 20.28
C ALA A 390 -18.60 19.74 20.73
#